data_AF-C1FS16-F1
#
_entry.id   AF-C1FS16-F1
#
_cell.length_a   1.000
_cell.length_b   1.000
_cell.length_c   1.000
_cell.angle_alpha   90.00
_cell.angle_beta   90.00
_cell.angle_gamma   90.00
#
_symmetry.space_group_name_H-M   'P 1'
#
loop_
_entity.id
_entity.type
_entity.pdbx_description
1 polymer ?
#
loop_
_entity_poly.entity_id
_entity_poly.type
_entity_poly.pdbx_seq_one_letter_code
_entity_poly.pdbx_strand_id
1 'polypeptide(L)' 'MSERKEEISFIMGMIHKLCVEFNIALIPCETKKGTKYVGIFDNTNGKEYAMIRDE' A
#
# COMPACT_ATOMS: atom_id res chain seq x y z
N MET A 1 -14.79 17.78 12.08
CA MET A 1 -14.23 16.81 11.11
C MET A 1 -14.94 15.49 11.35
N SER A 2 -15.28 14.69 10.34
CA SER A 2 -15.92 13.40 10.61
C SER A 2 -14.90 12.43 11.20
N GLU A 3 -15.31 11.61 12.18
CA GLU A 3 -14.48 10.57 12.82
C GLU A 3 -13.79 9.69 11.76
N ARG A 4 -14.52 9.34 10.69
CA ARG A 4 -13.98 8.60 9.54
C ARG A 4 -12.74 9.24 8.90
N LYS A 5 -12.70 10.57 8.79
CA LYS A 5 -11.54 11.27 8.21
C LYS A 5 -10.32 11.20 9.14
N GLU A 6 -10.55 11.24 10.44
CA GLU A 6 -9.49 11.14 11.45
C GLU A 6 -8.89 9.73 11.46
N GLU A 7 -9.74 8.70 11.44
CA GLU A 7 -9.31 7.30 11.31
C GLU A 7 -8.48 7.06 10.05
N ILE A 8 -8.95 7.54 8.90
CA ILE A 8 -8.21 7.42 7.63
C ILE A 8 -6.87 8.15 7.73
N SER A 9 -6.84 9.34 8.31
CA SER A 9 -5.60 10.12 8.44
C SER A 9 -4.58 9.42 9.35
N PHE A 10 -5.04 8.78 10.43
CA PHE A 10 -4.22 7.97 11.30
C PHE A 10 -3.60 6.78 10.56
N ILE A 11 -4.41 6.02 9.81
CA ILE A 11 -3.94 4.88 9.02
C ILE A 11 -2.93 5.33 7.95
N MET A 12 -3.20 6.43 7.25
CA MET A 12 -2.28 7.00 6.26
C MET A 12 -0.92 7.35 6.89
N GLY A 13 -0.92 7.93 8.10
CA GLY A 13 0.31 8.23 8.83
C GLY A 13 1.12 6.98 9.16
N MET A 14 0.46 5.91 9.61
CA MET A 14 1.11 4.62 9.88
C MET A 14 1.73 4.02 8.60
N ILE A 15 0.97 3.99 7.51
CA ILE A 15 1.44 3.47 6.21
C ILE A 15 2.65 4.27 5.74
N HIS A 16 2.58 5.60 5.78
CA HIS A 16 3.69 6.46 5.35
C HIS A 16 4.97 6.19 6.15
N LYS A 17 4.86 6.05 7.48
CA LYS A 17 6.01 5.72 8.33
C LYS A 17 6.67 4.41 7.90
N LEU A 18 5.89 3.36 7.66
CA LEU A 18 6.40 2.06 7.22
C LEU A 18 7.05 2.14 5.83
N CYS A 19 6.46 2.88 4.89
CA CYS A 19 7.04 3.05 3.55
C CYS A 19 8.44 3.69 3.62
N VAL A 20 8.60 4.71 4.46
CA VAL A 20 9.90 5.39 4.67
C VAL A 20 10.89 4.46 5.37
N GLU A 21 10.46 3.78 6.43
CA GLU A 21 11.32 2.92 7.26
C GLU A 21 11.91 1.75 6.47
N PHE A 22 11.13 1.11 5.60
CA PHE A 22 11.56 -0.03 4.79
C PHE A 22 12.02 0.36 3.37
N ASN A 23 12.03 1.65 3.03
CA ASN A 23 12.33 2.15 1.69
C ASN A 23 11.49 1.47 0.59
N ILE A 24 10.19 1.37 0.81
CA ILE A 24 9.24 0.75 -0.11
C ILE A 24 8.21 1.76 -0.64
N ALA A 25 7.68 1.50 -1.83
CA ALA A 25 6.58 2.25 -2.42
C ALA A 25 5.33 1.37 -2.58
N LEU A 26 4.15 1.95 -2.31
CA LEU A 26 2.87 1.31 -2.57
C LEU A 26 2.35 1.75 -3.94
N ILE A 27 2.01 0.78 -4.79
CA ILE A 27 1.59 1.02 -6.18
C ILE A 27 0.17 0.49 -6.34
N PRO A 28 -0.79 1.30 -6.83
CA PRO A 28 -2.11 0.79 -7.18
C PRO A 28 -2.00 -0.09 -8.42
N CYS A 29 -2.53 -1.30 -8.33
CA CYS A 29 -2.46 -2.28 -9.40
C CYS A 29 -3.84 -2.88 -9.70
N GLU A 30 -3.98 -3.44 -10.89
CA GLU A 30 -5.22 -4.07 -11.35
C GLU A 30 -4.90 -5.34 -12.13
N THR A 31 -5.61 -6.43 -11.83
CA THR A 31 -5.47 -7.68 -12.60
C THR A 31 -6.21 -7.56 -13.94
N LYS A 32 -5.91 -8.46 -14.89
CA LYS A 32 -6.65 -8.54 -16.16
C LYS A 32 -8.16 -8.75 -15.99
N LYS A 33 -8.61 -9.22 -14.81
CA LYS A 33 -10.02 -9.45 -14.46
C LYS A 33 -10.66 -8.24 -13.75
N GLY A 34 -9.92 -7.14 -13.56
CA GLY A 34 -10.41 -5.92 -12.90
C GLY A 34 -10.24 -5.88 -11.37
N THR A 35 -9.67 -6.93 -10.76
CA THR A 35 -9.41 -6.94 -9.32
C THR A 35 -8.32 -5.94 -8.98
N LYS A 36 -8.65 -4.94 -8.16
CA LYS A 36 -7.71 -3.94 -7.65
C LYS A 36 -6.93 -4.48 -6.46
N TYR A 37 -5.63 -4.22 -6.42
CA TYR A 37 -4.75 -4.61 -5.32
C TYR A 37 -3.64 -3.56 -5.13
N VAL A 38 -2.83 -3.73 -4.08
CA VAL A 38 -1.67 -2.90 -3.82
C VAL A 38 -0.40 -3.73 -4.05
N GLY A 39 0.40 -3.28 -5.01
CA GLY A 39 1.78 -3.73 -5.17
C GLY A 39 2.71 -3.01 -4.20
N ILE A 40 3.76 -3.69 -3.78
CA ILE A 40 4.85 -3.14 -2.97
C ILE A 40 6.12 -3.22 -3.83
N PHE A 41 6.73 -2.07 -4.12
CA PHE A 41 8.04 -2.00 -4.77
C PHE A 41 9.12 -1.73 -3.72
N ASP A 42 10.11 -2.61 -3.65
CA ASP A 42 11.26 -2.48 -2.76
C ASP A 42 12.38 -1.70 -3.45
N ASN A 43 12.59 -0.45 -3.03
CA ASN A 43 13.60 0.41 -3.66
C ASN A 43 15.04 -0.02 -3.32
N THR A 44 15.26 -0.97 -2.40
CA THR A 44 16.61 -1.45 -2.05
C THR A 44 17.18 -2.43 -3.07
N ASN A 45 16.30 -3.18 -3.75
CA ASN A 45 16.69 -4.26 -4.66
C ASN A 45 15.85 -4.32 -5.96
N GLY A 46 14.84 -3.46 -6.11
CA GLY A 46 13.97 -3.38 -7.28
C GLY A 46 12.96 -4.52 -7.40
N LYS A 47 12.75 -5.33 -6.35
CA LYS A 47 11.76 -6.40 -6.36
C LYS A 47 10.35 -5.86 -6.14
N GLU A 48 9.40 -6.53 -6.77
CA GLU A 48 7.97 -6.27 -6.64
C GLU A 48 7.29 -7.41 -5.88
N TYR A 49 6.46 -7.04 -4.92
CA TYR A 49 5.61 -7.95 -4.17
C TYR A 49 4.15 -7.54 -4.37
N ALA A 50 3.24 -8.50 -4.36
CA ALA A 50 1.81 -8.22 -4.46
C ALA A 50 1.13 -8.73 -3.20
N MET A 51 0.39 -7.85 -2.52
CA MET A 51 -0.55 -8.28 -1.49
C MET A 51 -1.86 -8.66 -2.18
N ILE A 52 -1.95 -9.92 -2.61
CA ILE A 52 -3.19 -10.49 -3.14
C ILE A 52 -3.89 -11.16 -1.97
N ARG A 53 -5.16 -10.80 -1.75
CA ARG A 53 -6.00 -11.54 -0.82
C ARG A 53 -6.38 -12.84 -1.55
N ASP A 54 -5.87 -13.98 -1.09
CA ASP A 54 -6.39 -15.28 -1.55
C ASP A 54 -7.89 -15.30 -1.24
N GLU A 55 -8.70 -15.61 -2.25
CA GLU A 55 -10.14 -15.87 -2.11
C GLU A 55 -10.37 -17.18 -1.34
#